data_AF-A0A1E1VXU7-F1
#
_entry.id   AF-A0A1E1VXU7-F1
#
_cell.length_a   1.000
_cell.length_b   1.000
_cell.length_c   1.000
_cell.angle_alpha   90.00
_cell.angle_beta   90.00
_cell.angle_gamma   90.00
#
_symmetry.space_group_name_H-M   'P 1'
#
loop_
_entity.id
_entity.type
_entity.pdbx_description
1 polymer ?
#
loop_
_entity_poly.entity_id
_entity_poly.type
_entity_poly.pdbx_seq_one_letter_code
_entity_poly.pdbx_strand_id
1 'polypeptide(L)'
;EYRRTAKIELDMSLPQYVCMAVHQACRISKVKVPKSKLVDKSQLKPGQWGKLDMEWTKFTDKKFAVAKKKRGKSAKTDVIEQEEKMDVDGEVIKKDEQITEPHIEPYEDWKQRILEAAYKELRKQNKNLDKQHKNLDKQNKNLDEQHKNSDKHNENQSKQG
;
A
#
# COMPACT_ATOMS: atom_id res chain seq x y z
N GLU A 1 16.30 -12.65 -8.11
CA GLU A 1 15.49 -13.32 -7.07
C GLU A 1 15.10 -12.31 -5.98
N TYR A 2 13.87 -11.76 -5.97
CA TYR A 2 13.51 -10.66 -5.04
C TYR A 2 12.33 -10.99 -4.09
N ARG A 3 11.85 -12.24 -4.08
CA ARG A 3 10.60 -12.64 -3.40
C ARG A 3 10.78 -13.39 -2.06
N ARG A 4 12.00 -13.69 -1.60
CA ARG A 4 12.22 -14.68 -0.52
C ARG A 4 12.49 -14.15 0.91
N THR A 5 12.58 -12.83 1.13
CA THR A 5 12.93 -12.28 2.47
C THR A 5 12.12 -11.06 2.93
N ALA A 6 10.90 -10.88 2.43
CA ALA A 6 9.91 -10.07 3.13
C ALA A 6 9.45 -10.82 4.39
N LYS A 7 10.27 -10.79 5.46
CA LYS A 7 9.83 -11.22 6.79
C LYS A 7 8.74 -10.26 7.21
N ILE A 8 7.48 -10.73 7.21
CA ILE A 8 6.34 -9.98 7.71
C ILE A 8 6.51 -9.91 9.22
N GLU A 9 7.17 -8.85 9.69
CA GLU A 9 7.29 -8.54 11.11
C GLU A 9 5.91 -8.12 11.61
N LEU A 10 5.27 -9.02 12.34
CA LEU A 10 3.91 -8.84 12.81
C LEU A 10 3.95 -8.02 14.10
N ASP A 11 3.65 -6.72 13.97
CA ASP A 11 3.66 -5.78 15.08
C ASP A 11 2.58 -6.12 16.11
N MET A 12 3.02 -6.71 17.23
CA MET A 12 2.18 -7.11 18.36
C MET A 12 1.67 -5.93 19.20
N SER A 13 2.19 -4.70 18.98
CA SER A 13 1.70 -3.49 19.65
C SER A 13 0.42 -2.93 19.03
N LEU A 14 0.05 -3.36 17.81
CA LEU A 14 -1.16 -2.89 17.13
C LEU A 14 -2.42 -3.17 17.97
N PRO A 15 -3.35 -2.18 18.10
CA PRO A 15 -4.55 -2.31 18.92
C PRO A 15 -5.39 -3.56 18.62
N GLN A 16 -5.39 -4.04 17.38
CA GLN A 16 -6.09 -5.26 16.97
C GLN A 16 -5.63 -6.52 17.72
N TYR A 17 -4.32 -6.70 17.90
CA TYR A 17 -3.77 -7.88 18.57
C TYR A 17 -3.85 -7.74 20.09
N VAL A 18 -3.63 -6.53 20.62
CA VAL A 18 -3.78 -6.24 22.06
C VAL A 18 -5.24 -6.46 22.51
N CYS A 19 -6.23 -5.93 21.77
CA CYS A 19 -7.64 -6.12 22.08
C CYS A 19 -8.06 -7.59 21.97
N MET A 20 -7.54 -8.34 20.99
CA MET A 20 -7.81 -9.77 20.86
C MET A 20 -7.19 -10.57 22.02
N ALA A 21 -5.94 -10.28 22.40
CA ALA A 21 -5.28 -10.93 23.54
C ALA A 21 -6.06 -10.71 24.85
N VAL A 22 -6.51 -9.48 25.10
CA VAL A 22 -7.38 -9.16 26.24
C VAL A 22 -8.71 -9.92 26.15
N HIS A 23 -9.35 -9.95 24.98
CA HIS A 23 -10.61 -10.69 24.78
C HIS A 23 -10.47 -12.17 25.15
N GLN A 24 -9.42 -12.83 24.64
CA GLN A 24 -9.19 -14.24 24.89
C GLN A 24 -8.79 -14.52 26.35
N ALA A 25 -7.96 -13.65 26.95
CA ALA A 25 -7.61 -13.76 28.37
C ALA A 25 -8.86 -13.67 29.28
N CYS A 26 -9.76 -12.72 29.01
CA CYS A 26 -11.05 -12.60 29.70
C CYS A 26 -11.94 -13.84 29.49
N ARG A 27 -11.97 -14.39 28.28
CA ARG A 27 -12.73 -15.62 27.98
C ARG A 27 -12.22 -16.83 28.77
N ILE A 28 -10.91 -17.05 28.80
CA ILE A 28 -10.26 -18.18 29.50
C ILE A 28 -10.44 -18.06 31.02
N SER A 29 -10.34 -16.84 31.55
CA SER A 29 -10.55 -16.51 32.97
C SER A 29 -12.02 -16.41 33.39
N LYS A 30 -12.97 -16.52 32.45
CA LYS A 30 -14.43 -16.33 32.64
C LYS A 30 -14.83 -14.93 33.14
N VAL A 31 -14.02 -13.91 32.90
CA VAL A 31 -14.37 -12.50 33.18
C VAL A 31 -15.27 -11.97 32.07
N LYS A 32 -16.47 -11.50 32.43
CA LYS A 32 -17.45 -10.98 31.47
C LYS A 32 -17.07 -9.56 31.02
N VAL A 33 -16.63 -9.42 29.76
CA VAL A 33 -16.30 -8.12 29.15
C VAL A 33 -17.20 -7.85 27.94
N PRO A 34 -17.76 -6.64 27.77
CA PRO A 34 -18.57 -6.30 26.61
C PRO A 34 -17.74 -6.31 25.32
N LYS A 35 -18.01 -7.29 24.43
CA LYS A 35 -17.29 -7.49 23.17
C LYS A 35 -17.31 -6.25 22.26
N SER A 36 -18.42 -5.48 22.23
CA SER A 36 -18.52 -4.23 21.46
C SER A 36 -17.39 -3.25 21.80
N LYS A 37 -17.17 -2.97 23.09
CA LYS A 37 -16.13 -2.03 23.55
C LYS A 37 -14.70 -2.44 23.15
N LEU A 38 -14.43 -3.73 22.98
CA LEU A 38 -13.15 -4.24 22.49
C LEU A 38 -13.04 -4.13 20.95
N VAL A 39 -14.11 -4.47 20.23
CA VAL A 39 -14.17 -4.32 18.76
C VAL A 39 -13.98 -2.87 18.36
N ASP A 40 -14.71 -1.94 19.00
CA ASP A 40 -14.63 -0.49 18.75
C ASP A 40 -13.18 0.05 18.91
N LYS A 41 -12.41 -0.49 19.86
CA LYS A 41 -11.01 -0.10 20.13
C LYS A 41 -9.99 -0.80 19.24
N SER A 42 -10.32 -1.98 18.71
CA SER A 42 -9.47 -2.73 17.79
C SER A 42 -9.37 -2.11 16.39
N GLN A 43 -10.28 -1.20 16.04
CA GLN A 43 -10.45 -0.60 14.70
C GLN A 43 -10.78 -1.61 13.58
N LEU A 44 -11.06 -2.88 13.93
CA LEU A 44 -11.49 -3.91 12.98
C LEU A 44 -12.99 -3.85 12.68
N LYS A 45 -13.36 -4.12 11.43
CA LYS A 45 -14.77 -4.41 11.09
C LYS A 45 -15.21 -5.72 11.77
N PRO A 46 -16.49 -5.89 12.16
CA PRO A 46 -16.96 -7.10 12.86
C PRO A 46 -16.61 -8.44 12.16
N GLY A 47 -16.63 -8.46 10.82
CA GLY A 47 -16.22 -9.64 10.04
C GLY A 47 -14.72 -9.96 10.10
N GLN A 48 -13.86 -8.93 10.19
CA GLN A 48 -12.42 -9.12 10.39
C GLN A 48 -12.12 -9.61 11.81
N TRP A 49 -12.80 -9.02 12.80
CA TRP A 49 -12.73 -9.50 14.19
C TRP A 49 -13.14 -10.98 14.28
N GLY A 50 -14.25 -11.38 13.63
CA GLY A 50 -14.73 -12.77 13.64
C GLY A 50 -13.68 -13.77 13.15
N LYS A 51 -13.00 -13.47 12.03
CA LYS A 51 -11.91 -14.31 11.50
C LYS A 51 -10.74 -14.42 12.48
N LEU A 52 -10.32 -13.29 13.08
CA LEU A 52 -9.22 -13.27 14.05
C LEU A 52 -9.57 -14.02 15.35
N ASP A 53 -10.81 -13.87 15.83
CA ASP A 53 -11.36 -14.57 17.00
C ASP A 53 -11.36 -16.09 16.79
N MET A 54 -11.73 -16.56 15.59
CA MET A 54 -11.69 -17.99 15.23
C MET A 54 -10.28 -18.56 15.25
N GLU A 55 -9.30 -17.90 14.63
CA GLU A 55 -7.91 -18.40 14.63
C GLU A 55 -7.28 -18.39 16.02
N TRP A 56 -7.51 -17.32 16.80
CA TRP A 56 -7.06 -17.26 18.18
C TRP A 56 -7.77 -18.32 19.04
N THR A 57 -9.04 -18.62 18.79
CA THR A 57 -9.78 -19.69 19.49
C THR A 57 -9.14 -21.05 19.29
N LYS A 58 -8.83 -21.42 18.03
CA LYS A 58 -8.11 -22.67 17.73
C LYS A 58 -6.78 -22.75 18.50
N PHE A 59 -6.04 -21.64 18.59
CA PHE A 59 -4.78 -21.58 19.32
C PHE A 59 -4.98 -21.69 20.85
N THR A 60 -5.89 -20.91 21.42
CA THR A 60 -6.14 -20.91 22.87
C THR A 60 -6.69 -22.24 23.35
N ASP A 61 -7.55 -22.88 22.57
CA ASP A 61 -8.16 -24.14 22.98
C ASP A 61 -7.10 -25.25 22.95
N LYS A 62 -6.25 -25.29 21.91
CA LYS A 62 -5.07 -26.19 21.86
C LYS A 62 -4.12 -25.99 23.04
N LYS A 63 -3.89 -24.76 23.52
CA LYS A 63 -2.97 -24.47 24.64
C LYS A 63 -3.59 -24.61 26.02
N PHE A 64 -4.83 -24.18 26.22
CA PHE A 64 -5.47 -24.04 27.54
C PHE A 64 -6.56 -25.07 27.82
N ALA A 65 -7.17 -25.72 26.82
CA ALA A 65 -8.12 -26.82 27.08
C ALA A 65 -7.40 -28.10 27.54
N VAL A 66 -6.15 -28.32 27.13
CA VAL A 66 -5.32 -29.43 27.62
C VAL A 66 -5.12 -29.34 29.14
N ALA A 67 -4.90 -28.14 29.68
CA ALA A 67 -4.79 -27.89 31.12
C ALA A 67 -6.10 -28.17 31.89
N LYS A 68 -7.26 -28.23 31.22
CA LYS A 68 -8.57 -28.52 31.84
C LYS A 68 -8.91 -30.02 31.89
N LYS A 69 -8.18 -30.91 31.20
CA LYS A 69 -8.50 -32.35 31.16
C LYS A 69 -8.28 -33.13 32.47
N LYS A 70 -7.83 -32.49 33.56
CA LYS A 70 -7.79 -33.08 34.92
C LYS A 70 -9.02 -32.79 35.80
N ARG A 71 -10.24 -32.71 35.23
CA ARG A 71 -11.49 -32.82 36.03
C ARG A 71 -12.75 -33.16 35.19
N GLY A 72 -13.31 -34.37 35.41
CA GLY A 72 -14.77 -34.60 35.37
C GLY A 72 -15.54 -34.59 34.03
N LYS A 73 -15.32 -35.59 33.18
CA LYS A 73 -16.30 -36.30 32.31
C LYS A 73 -17.67 -35.63 31.97
N SER A 74 -17.76 -35.02 30.79
CA SER A 74 -18.88 -35.12 29.82
C SER A 74 -18.43 -34.46 28.49
N ALA A 75 -18.83 -34.84 27.28
CA ALA A 75 -19.46 -36.08 26.79
C ALA A 75 -18.79 -36.46 25.43
N LYS A 76 -19.19 -37.59 24.82
CA LYS A 76 -18.93 -37.90 23.39
C LYS A 76 -19.64 -36.80 22.56
N THR A 77 -19.24 -36.34 21.37
CA THR A 77 -18.41 -36.86 20.26
C THR A 77 -17.62 -35.67 19.64
N ASP A 78 -16.67 -35.81 18.70
CA ASP A 78 -16.10 -36.99 18.03
C ASP A 78 -14.63 -36.78 17.61
N VAL A 79 -14.06 -37.71 16.82
CA VAL A 79 -12.82 -37.55 16.05
C VAL A 79 -13.13 -37.19 14.60
N ILE A 80 -12.61 -36.06 14.12
CA ILE A 80 -12.40 -35.84 12.67
C ILE A 80 -10.97 -35.35 12.48
N GLU A 81 -10.10 -36.29 12.16
CA GLU A 81 -8.89 -36.01 11.39
C GLU A 81 -9.34 -35.61 9.98
N GLN A 82 -9.05 -34.37 9.60
CA GLN A 82 -9.03 -33.95 8.20
C GLN A 82 -7.70 -33.27 7.95
N GLU A 83 -6.70 -34.11 7.69
CA GLU A 83 -5.59 -33.73 6.83
C GLU A 83 -6.11 -33.44 5.41
N GLU A 84 -5.24 -32.78 4.66
CA GLU A 84 -5.53 -32.12 3.39
C GLU A 84 -6.24 -33.02 2.37
N LYS A 85 -7.29 -32.47 1.74
CA LYS A 85 -7.49 -32.57 0.29
C LYS A 85 -8.26 -31.37 -0.22
N MET A 86 -7.66 -30.66 -1.18
CA MET A 86 -8.40 -29.86 -2.14
C MET A 86 -9.24 -30.82 -3.00
N ASP A 87 -10.48 -30.43 -3.35
CA ASP A 87 -10.98 -30.38 -4.73
C ASP A 87 -12.53 -30.25 -4.80
N VAL A 88 -13.00 -29.95 -6.02
CA VAL A 88 -14.39 -30.02 -6.54
C VAL A 88 -15.30 -28.81 -6.33
N ASP A 89 -15.15 -27.84 -7.25
CA ASP A 89 -16.16 -27.34 -8.20
C ASP A 89 -17.68 -27.40 -7.90
N GLY A 90 -18.35 -26.28 -8.22
CA GLY A 90 -19.77 -26.20 -8.65
C GLY A 90 -20.85 -26.26 -7.55
N GLU A 91 -21.89 -25.43 -7.52
CA GLU A 91 -22.38 -24.47 -8.52
C GLU A 91 -23.30 -23.38 -7.88
N VAL A 92 -23.14 -22.13 -8.32
CA VAL A 92 -24.09 -20.98 -8.30
C VAL A 92 -24.83 -20.59 -6.99
N ILE A 93 -24.39 -19.46 -6.41
CA ILE A 93 -25.28 -18.32 -6.09
C ILE A 93 -24.63 -17.05 -6.67
N LYS A 94 -25.36 -16.32 -7.54
CA LYS A 94 -24.89 -15.06 -8.12
C LYS A 94 -25.21 -13.88 -7.20
N LYS A 95 -24.19 -13.15 -6.75
CA LYS A 95 -24.27 -11.69 -6.58
C LYS A 95 -22.89 -11.05 -6.49
N ASP A 96 -22.73 -10.05 -7.33
CA ASP A 96 -21.50 -9.40 -7.71
C ASP A 96 -20.79 -8.70 -6.55
N GLU A 97 -19.55 -9.07 -6.29
CA GLU A 97 -18.48 -8.10 -6.05
C GLU A 97 -17.16 -8.72 -6.52
N GLN A 98 -16.61 -8.15 -7.59
CA GLN A 98 -15.35 -8.60 -8.16
C GLN A 98 -14.21 -8.27 -7.19
N ILE A 99 -13.81 -9.26 -6.38
CA ILE A 99 -12.41 -9.37 -5.97
C ILE A 99 -11.66 -9.87 -7.21
N THR A 100 -11.52 -8.98 -8.20
CA THR A 100 -10.51 -9.14 -9.23
C THR A 100 -9.17 -9.10 -8.51
N GLU A 101 -8.54 -10.27 -8.44
CA GLU A 101 -7.11 -10.40 -8.22
C GLU A 101 -6.41 -9.29 -9.00
N PRO A 102 -5.58 -8.45 -8.35
CA PRO A 102 -5.06 -7.26 -8.99
C PRO A 102 -4.36 -7.68 -10.27
N HIS A 103 -4.86 -7.20 -11.42
CA HIS A 103 -4.30 -7.54 -12.72
C HIS A 103 -2.90 -6.93 -12.79
N ILE A 104 -1.90 -7.73 -12.42
CA ILE A 104 -0.49 -7.33 -12.45
C ILE A 104 -0.10 -7.27 -13.93
N GLU A 105 -0.10 -6.05 -14.45
CA GLU A 105 0.51 -5.70 -15.74
C GLU A 105 1.89 -6.36 -15.85
N PRO A 106 2.21 -7.07 -16.94
CA PRO A 106 3.52 -7.67 -17.12
C PRO A 106 4.65 -6.66 -16.91
N TYR A 107 5.73 -7.09 -16.26
CA TYR A 107 6.82 -6.19 -15.87
C TYR A 107 7.41 -5.39 -17.04
N GLU A 108 7.51 -6.00 -18.22
CA GLU A 108 8.03 -5.34 -19.42
C GLU A 108 7.07 -4.25 -19.94
N ASP A 109 5.75 -4.46 -19.87
CA ASP A 109 4.75 -3.46 -20.29
C ASP A 109 4.76 -2.24 -19.35
N TRP A 110 4.76 -2.49 -18.03
CA TRP A 110 4.91 -1.45 -17.02
C TRP A 110 6.22 -0.66 -17.21
N LYS A 111 7.34 -1.38 -17.38
CA LYS A 111 8.68 -0.80 -17.58
C LYS A 111 8.73 0.03 -18.86
N GLN A 112 8.19 -0.47 -19.97
CA GLN A 112 8.11 0.26 -21.23
C GLN A 112 7.29 1.55 -21.06
N ARG A 113 6.11 1.47 -20.42
CA ARG A 113 5.23 2.61 -20.16
C ARG A 113 5.90 3.69 -19.31
N ILE A 114 6.63 3.30 -18.25
CA ILE A 114 7.36 4.24 -17.39
C ILE A 114 8.56 4.87 -18.12
N LEU A 115 9.34 4.08 -18.86
CA LEU A 115 10.48 4.59 -19.63
C LEU A 115 10.03 5.51 -20.76
N GLU A 116 8.99 5.16 -21.52
CA GLU A 116 8.45 6.01 -22.58
C GLU A 116 7.93 7.34 -22.03
N ALA A 117 7.23 7.32 -20.89
CA ALA A 117 6.78 8.54 -20.22
C ALA A 117 7.97 9.45 -19.84
N ALA A 118 9.03 8.89 -19.28
CA ALA A 118 10.24 9.62 -18.92
C ALA A 118 10.96 10.23 -20.14
N TYR A 119 11.19 9.44 -21.20
CA TYR A 119 11.81 9.93 -22.44
C TYR A 119 10.96 10.98 -23.16
N LYS A 120 9.62 10.83 -23.13
CA LYS A 120 8.69 11.79 -23.71
C LYS A 120 8.75 13.14 -22.99
N GLU A 121 8.87 13.14 -21.66
CA GLU A 121 9.01 14.36 -20.88
C GLU A 121 10.38 15.03 -21.10
N LEU A 122 11.46 14.26 -21.05
CA LEU A 122 12.82 14.75 -21.37
C LEU A 122 12.88 15.40 -22.76
N ARG A 123 12.23 14.80 -23.78
CA ARG A 123 12.16 15.37 -25.13
C ARG A 123 11.36 16.67 -25.19
N LYS A 124 10.34 16.88 -24.34
CA LYS A 124 9.64 18.18 -24.22
C LYS A 124 10.53 19.23 -23.58
N GLN A 125 11.23 18.86 -22.50
CA GLN A 125 12.15 19.77 -21.78
C GLN A 125 13.25 20.27 -22.70
N ASN A 126 13.92 19.39 -23.45
CA ASN A 126 14.94 19.79 -24.43
C ASN A 126 14.37 20.73 -25.50
N LYS A 127 13.18 20.44 -26.06
CA LYS A 127 12.50 21.34 -27.01
C LYS A 127 12.11 22.70 -26.42
N ASN A 128 11.92 22.78 -25.10
CA ASN A 128 11.68 24.05 -24.42
C ASN A 128 13.00 24.83 -24.27
N LEU A 129 14.07 24.17 -23.81
CA LEU A 129 15.41 24.74 -23.72
C LEU A 129 15.90 25.28 -25.08
N ASP A 130 15.72 24.53 -26.17
CA ASP A 130 16.02 24.98 -27.54
C ASP A 130 15.29 26.29 -27.92
N LYS A 131 14.05 26.46 -27.47
CA LYS A 131 13.26 27.68 -27.70
C LYS A 131 13.74 28.83 -26.83
N GLN A 132 14.12 28.57 -25.58
CA GLN A 132 14.68 29.58 -24.68
C GLN A 132 16.02 30.11 -25.22
N HIS A 133 16.93 29.23 -25.62
CA HIS A 133 18.20 29.62 -26.25
C HIS A 133 17.97 30.49 -27.50
N LYS A 134 17.09 30.06 -28.42
CA LYS A 134 16.75 30.84 -29.63
C LYS A 134 16.08 32.18 -29.34
N ASN A 135 15.50 32.37 -28.15
CA ASN A 135 14.96 33.66 -27.72
C ASN A 135 16.09 34.54 -27.16
N LEU A 136 16.93 33.99 -26.29
CA LEU A 136 18.12 34.66 -25.76
C LEU A 136 19.03 35.17 -26.88
N ASP A 137 19.30 34.34 -27.90
CA ASP A 137 20.11 34.73 -29.06
C ASP A 137 19.54 35.93 -29.83
N LYS A 138 18.21 36.06 -29.88
CA LYS A 138 17.53 37.21 -30.51
C LYS A 138 17.59 38.46 -29.62
N GLN A 139 17.44 38.29 -28.31
CA GLN A 139 17.54 39.39 -27.34
C GLN A 139 18.97 39.97 -27.35
N ASN A 140 19.99 39.13 -27.33
CA ASN A 140 21.39 39.54 -27.40
C ASN A 140 21.71 40.30 -28.69
N LYS A 141 21.23 39.82 -29.85
CA LYS A 141 21.39 40.54 -31.13
C LYS A 141 20.71 41.91 -31.12
N ASN A 142 19.53 42.04 -30.51
CA ASN A 142 18.87 43.34 -30.37
C ASN A 142 19.68 44.27 -29.47
N LEU A 143 20.19 43.79 -28.32
CA LEU A 143 21.05 44.56 -27.42
C LEU A 143 22.33 45.06 -28.14
N ASP A 144 22.99 44.21 -28.93
CA ASP A 144 24.14 44.60 -29.75
C ASP A 144 23.80 45.71 -30.75
N GLU A 145 22.60 45.70 -31.34
CA GLU A 145 22.11 46.75 -32.23
C GLU A 145 21.80 48.06 -31.47
N GLN A 146 21.20 47.97 -30.28
CA GLN A 146 20.95 49.14 -29.42
C GLN A 146 22.25 49.82 -28.96
N HIS A 147 23.26 49.03 -28.58
CA HIS A 147 24.57 49.54 -28.19
C HIS A 147 25.24 50.27 -29.37
N LYS A 148 25.33 49.62 -30.55
CA LYS A 148 25.89 50.24 -31.77
C LYS A 148 25.18 51.53 -32.18
N ASN A 149 23.88 51.64 -31.95
CA ASN A 149 23.11 52.86 -32.24
C ASN A 149 23.36 53.95 -31.19
N SER A 150 23.48 53.57 -29.91
CA SER A 150 23.84 54.47 -28.81
C SER A 150 25.25 55.06 -28.98
N ASP A 151 26.23 54.23 -29.34
CA ASP A 151 27.62 54.64 -29.59
C ASP A 151 27.69 55.69 -30.71
N LYS A 152 27.03 55.42 -31.85
CA LYS A 152 26.94 56.37 -32.98
C LYS A 152 26.23 57.67 -32.60
N HIS A 153 25.21 57.61 -31.75
CA HIS A 153 24.51 58.82 -31.30
C HIS A 153 25.42 59.70 -30.44
N ASN A 154 26.15 59.09 -29.51
CA ASN A 154 27.11 59.77 -28.64
C ASN A 154 28.28 60.36 -29.44
N GLU A 155 28.84 59.60 -30.40
CA GLU A 155 29.88 60.09 -31.31
C GLU A 155 29.43 61.30 -32.14
N ASN A 156 28.17 61.31 -32.60
CA ASN A 156 27.61 62.44 -33.34
C ASN A 156 27.39 63.67 -32.46
N GLN A 157 26.96 63.50 -31.20
CA GLN A 157 26.82 64.61 -30.24
C GLN A 157 28.19 65.24 -29.92
N SER A 158 29.21 64.41 -29.69
CA SER A 158 30.58 64.88 -29.41
C SER A 158 31.27 65.63 -30.57
N LYS A 159 30.68 65.62 -31.78
CA LYS A 159 31.18 66.37 -32.96
C LYS A 159 30.42 67.68 -33.21
N GLN A 160 29.39 67.97 -32.42
CA GLN A 160 28.52 69.15 -32.57
C GLN A 160 28.65 70.18 -31.43
N GLY A 161 29.43 69.86 -30.38
CA GLY A 161 29.84 70.78 -29.31
C GLY A 161 31.34 71.06 -29.36
#